data_AF-A0ABD5DWC2-F1
#
_entry.id   AF-A0ABD5DWC2-F1
#
_cell.length_a   1.000
_cell.length_b   1.000
_cell.length_c   1.000
_cell.angle_alpha   90.00
_cell.angle_beta   90.00
_cell.angle_gamma   90.00
#
_symmetry.space_group_name_H-M   'P 1'
#
loop_
_entity.id
_entity.type
_entity.pdbx_description
1 polymer ?
#
loop_
_entity_poly.entity_id
_entity_poly.type
_entity_poly.pdbx_seq_one_letter_code
_entity_poly.pdbx_strand_id
1 'polypeptide(L)'
;SAIRADSNVKVFIETGPNAGTLADPSMPRALSNAEVKELVQLYAQAARNALAAGFDGVEIHCANGYLVNQFISAHSNHRED
;
A
#
# COMPACT_ATOMS: atom_id res chain seq x y z
N SER A 1 -13.83 0.09 -2.51
CA SER A 1 -13.39 0.72 -3.76
C SER A 1 -11.90 0.52 -3.95
N ALA A 2 -11.41 0.80 -5.17
CA ALA A 2 -10.03 1.17 -5.44
C ALA A 2 -10.08 2.19 -6.59
N ILE A 3 -9.36 3.29 -6.46
CA ILE A 3 -9.46 4.43 -7.39
C ILE A 3 -8.11 4.60 -8.08
N ARG A 4 -8.14 4.80 -9.39
CA ARG A 4 -6.92 5.07 -10.17
C ARG A 4 -6.35 6.42 -9.73
N ALA A 5 -5.03 6.48 -9.57
CA ALA A 5 -4.35 7.77 -9.41
C ALA A 5 -4.53 8.66 -10.66
N ASP A 6 -4.46 9.97 -10.47
CA ASP A 6 -4.53 10.94 -11.56
C ASP A 6 -3.46 10.71 -12.63
N SER A 7 -3.73 11.16 -13.85
CA SER A 7 -2.87 10.94 -15.02
C SER A 7 -1.48 11.60 -14.93
N ASN A 8 -1.31 12.56 -14.03
CA ASN A 8 -0.03 13.21 -13.73
C ASN A 8 0.84 12.42 -12.73
N VAL A 9 0.32 11.36 -12.11
CA VAL A 9 1.10 10.46 -11.25
C VAL A 9 1.85 9.46 -12.11
N LYS A 10 3.16 9.33 -11.88
CA LYS A 10 4.02 8.34 -12.53
C LYS A 10 4.68 7.45 -11.49
N VAL A 11 4.87 6.19 -11.85
CA VAL A 11 5.66 5.23 -11.08
C VAL A 11 7.00 5.00 -11.77
N PHE A 12 8.07 4.86 -11.00
CA PHE A 12 9.37 4.47 -11.53
C PHE A 12 9.46 2.95 -11.61
N ILE A 13 9.85 2.43 -12.77
CA ILE A 13 10.11 1.02 -13.00
C ILE A 13 11.58 0.87 -13.34
N GLU A 14 12.32 0.14 -12.51
CA GLU A 14 13.70 -0.25 -12.81
C GLU A 14 13.72 -1.21 -13.99
N THR A 15 14.53 -0.90 -15.01
CA THR A 15 14.67 -1.71 -16.23
C THR A 15 16.08 -2.30 -16.38
N GLY A 16 16.97 -2.01 -15.43
CA GLY A 16 18.34 -2.52 -15.35
C GLY A 16 19.19 -1.72 -14.36
N PRO A 17 20.44 -2.13 -14.10
CA PRO A 17 21.32 -1.43 -13.16
C PRO A 17 21.47 0.05 -13.53
N ASN A 18 21.12 0.95 -12.61
CA ASN A 18 21.12 2.41 -12.80
C ASN A 18 20.22 2.90 -13.96
N ALA A 19 19.23 2.11 -14.38
CA ALA A 19 18.32 2.46 -15.46
C ALA A 19 16.86 2.21 -15.07
N GLY A 20 15.98 3.12 -15.45
CA GLY A 20 14.55 2.91 -15.31
C GLY A 20 13.74 3.94 -16.09
N THR A 21 12.43 3.69 -16.14
CA THR A 21 11.48 4.52 -16.87
C THR A 21 10.31 4.93 -15.98
N LEU A 22 9.70 6.06 -16.32
CA LEU A 22 8.44 6.47 -15.73
C LEU A 22 7.28 5.85 -16.50
N ALA A 23 6.39 5.19 -15.79
CA ALA A 23 5.20 4.56 -16.34
C ALA A 23 3.94 5.06 -15.62
N ASP A 24 2.79 4.83 -16.23
CA ASP A 24 1.51 5.03 -15.56
C ASP A 24 1.31 3.98 -14.46
N PRO A 25 0.73 4.36 -13.30
CA PRO A 25 0.33 3.39 -12.30
C PRO A 25 -0.73 2.44 -12.87
N SER A 26 -0.62 1.16 -12.49
CA SER A 26 -1.61 0.16 -12.84
C SER A 26 -2.97 0.49 -12.21
N MET A 27 -4.05 0.03 -12.85
CA MET A 27 -5.39 0.15 -12.27
C MET A 27 -5.46 -0.74 -11.02
N PRO A 28 -5.72 -0.19 -9.82
CA PRO A 28 -5.82 -0.99 -8.61
C PRO A 28 -7.14 -1.77 -8.59
N ARG A 29 -7.14 -2.88 -7.85
CA ARG A 29 -8.35 -3.66 -7.57
C ARG A 29 -8.82 -3.40 -6.13
N ALA A 30 -10.13 -3.31 -5.94
CA ALA A 30 -10.71 -3.27 -4.59
C ALA A 30 -10.44 -4.59 -3.84
N LEU A 31 -9.97 -4.48 -2.61
CA LEU A 31 -9.76 -5.63 -1.74
C LEU A 31 -11.10 -6.16 -1.21
N SER A 32 -11.22 -7.47 -1.12
CA SER A 32 -12.30 -8.14 -0.38
C SER A 32 -12.05 -8.09 1.14
N ASN A 33 -13.09 -8.37 1.93
CA ASN A 33 -12.96 -8.41 3.39
C ASN A 33 -12.06 -9.54 3.90
N ALA A 34 -11.96 -10.64 3.15
CA ALA A 34 -11.01 -11.71 3.46
C ALA A 34 -9.56 -11.21 3.29
N GLU A 35 -9.26 -10.54 2.18
CA GLU A 35 -7.93 -9.98 1.89
C GLU A 35 -7.53 -8.88 2.87
N VAL A 36 -8.48 -8.05 3.31
CA VAL A 36 -8.22 -7.06 4.38
C VAL A 36 -7.80 -7.76 5.67
N LYS A 37 -8.49 -8.84 6.08
CA LYS A 37 -8.14 -9.60 7.27
C LYS A 37 -6.78 -10.29 7.12
N GLU A 38 -6.47 -10.80 5.94
CA GLU A 38 -5.16 -11.38 5.63
C GLU A 38 -4.05 -10.33 5.75
N LEU A 39 -4.25 -9.12 5.21
CA LEU A 39 -3.29 -8.02 5.33
C LEU A 39 -3.01 -7.64 6.78
N VAL A 40 -4.03 -7.63 7.65
CA VAL A 40 -3.82 -7.42 9.10
C VAL A 40 -2.87 -8.48 9.69
N GLN A 41 -3.02 -9.74 9.28
CA GLN A 41 -2.12 -10.81 9.73
C GLN A 41 -0.69 -10.63 9.18
N LEU A 42 -0.55 -10.14 7.95
CA LEU A 42 0.75 -9.81 7.36
C LEU A 42 1.45 -8.67 8.10
N TYR A 43 0.73 -7.60 8.47
CA TYR A 43 1.28 -6.53 9.33
C TYR A 43 1.72 -7.08 10.69
N ALA A 44 0.91 -7.93 11.32
CA ALA A 44 1.27 -8.56 12.59
C ALA A 44 2.51 -9.46 12.46
N GLN A 45 2.65 -10.20 11.36
CA GLN A 45 3.85 -11.00 11.08
C GLN A 45 5.07 -10.11 10.86
N ALA A 46 4.94 -9.01 10.12
CA ALA A 46 6.03 -8.06 9.92
C ALA A 46 6.51 -7.45 11.25
N ALA A 47 5.59 -7.11 12.15
CA ALA A 47 5.93 -6.62 13.49
C ALA A 47 6.69 -7.67 14.32
N ARG A 48 6.26 -8.95 14.28
CA ARG A 48 6.99 -10.06 14.92
C ARG A 48 8.39 -10.23 14.35
N ASN A 49 8.54 -10.09 13.03
CA ASN A 49 9.84 -10.17 12.37
C ASN A 49 10.76 -9.01 12.79
N ALA A 50 10.23 -7.79 12.90
CA ALA A 50 10.98 -6.63 13.38
C ALA A 50 11.48 -6.85 14.82
N LEU A 51 10.62 -7.35 15.70
CA LEU A 51 11.02 -7.72 17.06
C LEU A 51 12.13 -8.78 17.06
N ALA A 52 11.99 -9.84 16.25
CA ALA A 52 12.99 -10.89 16.14
C ALA A 52 14.34 -10.38 15.57
N ALA A 53 14.30 -9.31 14.76
CA ALA A 53 15.49 -8.64 14.24
C ALA A 53 16.11 -7.63 15.24
N GLY A 54 15.51 -7.43 16.41
CA GLY A 54 16.05 -6.56 17.46
C GLY A 54 15.62 -5.10 17.37
N PHE A 55 14.57 -4.76 16.60
CA PHE A 55 13.98 -3.42 16.65
C PHE A 55 13.19 -3.22 17.95
N ASP A 56 13.26 -2.01 18.51
CA ASP A 56 12.52 -1.63 19.73
C ASP A 56 11.00 -1.50 19.51
N GLY A 57 10.58 -1.32 18.26
CA GLY A 57 9.19 -1.15 17.90
C GLY A 57 8.98 -1.02 16.40
N VAL A 58 7.73 -0.81 16.02
CA VAL A 58 7.33 -0.58 14.62
C VAL A 58 6.38 0.61 14.54
N GLU A 59 6.47 1.34 13.44
CA GLU A 59 5.48 2.36 13.08
C GLU A 59 4.61 1.82 11.94
N ILE A 60 3.30 2.02 12.04
CA ILE A 60 2.38 1.69 10.95
C ILE A 60 2.26 2.92 10.06
N HIS A 61 2.73 2.81 8.81
CA HIS A 61 2.64 3.92 7.87
C HIS A 61 1.22 4.11 7.33
N CYS A 62 0.48 5.02 7.96
CA CYS A 62 -0.90 5.35 7.63
C CYS A 62 -1.07 6.67 6.86
N ALA A 63 -0.01 7.16 6.20
CA ALA A 63 0.02 8.48 5.57
C ALA A 63 0.41 8.41 4.08
N ASN A 64 0.64 9.57 3.47
CA ASN A 64 1.24 9.76 2.13
C ASN A 64 0.56 8.99 0.99
N GLY A 65 -0.74 8.71 1.12
CA GLY A 65 -1.51 8.02 0.08
C GLY A 65 -1.29 6.51 -0.01
N TYR A 66 -0.57 5.90 0.93
CA TYR A 66 -0.41 4.44 0.99
C TYR A 66 -1.67 3.74 1.50
N LEU A 67 -1.67 2.41 1.43
CA LEU A 67 -2.85 1.55 1.59
C LEU A 67 -3.76 1.95 2.75
N VAL A 68 -3.25 2.08 3.98
CA VAL A 68 -4.10 2.42 5.14
C VAL A 68 -4.70 3.82 5.01
N ASN A 69 -3.92 4.80 4.52
CA ASN A 69 -4.44 6.14 4.23
C ASN A 69 -5.57 6.10 3.17
N GLN A 70 -5.48 5.19 2.19
CA GLN A 70 -6.50 5.03 1.16
C GLN A 70 -7.84 4.55 1.74
N PHE A 71 -7.82 3.77 2.83
CA PHE A 71 -9.03 3.40 3.56
C PHE A 71 -9.58 4.53 4.43
N ILE A 72 -8.71 5.38 4.99
CA ILE A 72 -9.12 6.49 5.87
C ILE A 72 -9.73 7.64 5.07
N SER A 73 -9.16 7.96 3.91
CA SER A 73 -9.59 9.13 3.13
C SER A 73 -10.87 8.86 2.33
N ALA A 74 -11.87 9.73 2.52
CA ALA A 74 -13.12 9.73 1.75
C ALA A 74 -12.91 9.95 0.23
N HIS A 75 -11.78 10.53 -0.18
CA HIS A 75 -11.46 10.76 -1.60
C HIS A 75 -11.03 9.47 -2.33
N SER A 76 -10.60 8.45 -1.58
CA SER A 76 -10.10 7.17 -2.13
C SER A 76 -10.96 5.97 -1.72
N ASN A 77 -11.69 6.08 -0.61
CA ASN A 77 -12.53 5.02 -0.08
C ASN A 77 -14.02 5.27 -0.33
N HIS A 78 -14.57 4.61 -1.35
CA HIS A 78 -15.99 4.54 -1.67
C HIS A 78 -16.50 3.10 -1.45
N ARG A 79 -16.07 2.46 -0.35
CA ARG A 79 -16.63 1.19 0.09
C ARG A 79 -18.02 1.42 0.70
N GLU A 80 -18.90 0.43 0.56
CA GLU A 80 -20.28 0.46 1.07
C GLU A 80 -20.61 -0.79 1.90
N ASP A 81 -19.61 -1.63 2.16
CA ASP A 81 -19.74 -2.84 2.95
C ASP A 81 -19.67 -2.59 4.47
#